data_AF-A0A7S0ASJ9-F1
#
_entry.id   AF-A0A7S0ASJ9-F1
#
_cell.length_a   1.000
_cell.length_b   1.000
_cell.length_c   1.000
_cell.angle_alpha   90.00
_cell.angle_beta   90.00
_cell.angle_gamma   90.00
#
_symmetry.space_group_name_H-M   'P 1'
#
loop_
_entity.id
_entity.type
_entity.pdbx_description
1 polymer ?
#
loop_
_entity_poly.entity_id
_entity_poly.type
_entity_poly.pdbx_seq_one_letter_code
_entity_poly.pdbx_strand_id
1 'polypeptide(L)'
;RAFRDLVWEDYILKMTQNLGIGAQFGGKYFCHDVRVVRLPRHGASCPVGIGVSCSADRQIKAKITEDGVFLEKLEEDVSKYLPEPSDDDLSDHVVKINMDCLTMDELKQELSKYPVRTRLSLTGTIVVARDIAHAKMLAKIESGEGLPQYAKDHIIYYAGPAKTPEGYASGSFGPTTAGRMDAYVDAFMKAGGSYVTLAKGNRSKAVTKACKDNGGFYLG
;
A
#
# COMPACT_ATOMS: atom_id res chain seq x y z
N ARG A 1 20.40 5.14 31.97
CA ARG A 1 19.44 4.02 32.12
C ARG A 1 18.32 4.20 31.11
N ALA A 2 17.84 3.12 30.48
CA ALA A 2 16.71 3.17 29.56
C ALA A 2 15.38 3.29 30.32
N PHE A 3 14.40 4.01 29.79
CA PHE A 3 13.05 4.04 30.35
C PHE A 3 11.98 4.30 29.28
N ARG A 4 10.75 3.84 29.55
CA ARG A 4 9.56 4.10 28.72
C ARG A 4 8.92 5.42 29.14
N ASP A 5 8.68 6.32 28.18
CA ASP A 5 8.22 7.68 28.42
C ASP A 5 6.74 7.83 28.05
N LEU A 6 5.85 7.57 29.03
CA LEU A 6 4.41 7.52 28.82
C LEU A 6 3.81 8.89 28.44
N VAL A 7 4.42 9.99 28.90
CA VAL A 7 3.97 11.35 28.56
C VAL A 7 4.16 11.60 27.07
N TRP A 8 5.31 11.21 26.53
CA TRP A 8 5.58 11.35 25.10
C TRP A 8 4.81 10.36 24.25
N GLU A 9 4.48 9.18 24.75
CA GLU A 9 3.57 8.26 24.05
C GLU A 9 2.18 8.87 23.83
N ASP A 10 1.56 9.41 24.88
CA ASP A 10 0.24 10.06 24.80
C ASP A 10 0.28 11.30 23.90
N TYR A 11 1.32 12.12 24.05
CA TYR A 11 1.50 13.32 23.22
C TYR A 11 1.60 12.98 21.72
N ILE A 12 2.46 12.01 21.36
CA ILE A 12 2.63 11.60 19.96
C ILE A 12 1.36 10.94 19.44
N LEU A 13 0.68 10.10 20.24
CA LEU A 13 -0.58 9.47 19.80
C LEU A 13 -1.64 10.54 19.48
N LYS A 14 -1.84 11.53 20.36
CA LYS A 14 -2.75 12.66 20.09
C LYS A 14 -2.34 13.46 18.85
N MET A 15 -1.05 13.69 18.66
CA MET A 15 -0.53 14.35 17.46
C MET A 15 -0.91 13.54 16.21
N THR A 16 -0.69 12.22 16.19
CA THR A 16 -0.99 11.36 15.03
C THR A 16 -2.48 11.32 14.69
N GLN A 17 -3.35 11.37 15.69
CA GLN A 17 -4.80 11.41 15.51
C GLN A 17 -5.29 12.69 14.81
N ASN A 18 -4.52 13.78 14.92
CA ASN A 18 -4.84 15.07 14.33
C ASN A 18 -4.18 15.31 12.96
N LEU A 19 -3.41 14.34 12.43
CA LEU A 19 -2.76 14.48 11.11
C LEU A 19 -3.74 14.40 9.94
N GLY A 20 -4.94 13.85 10.16
CA GLY A 20 -5.95 13.65 9.11
C GLY A 20 -5.63 12.54 8.11
N ILE A 21 -4.50 11.84 8.24
CA ILE A 21 -4.09 10.73 7.37
C ILE A 21 -4.94 9.47 7.65
N GLY A 22 -5.25 9.21 8.93
CA GLY A 22 -6.05 8.07 9.37
C GLY A 22 -5.56 6.71 8.91
N ALA A 23 -6.49 5.75 8.85
CA ALA A 23 -6.22 4.40 8.40
C ALA A 23 -6.19 4.36 6.87
N GLN A 24 -5.05 4.75 6.29
CA GLN A 24 -4.75 4.80 4.85
C GLN A 24 -5.48 5.92 4.07
N PHE A 25 -6.79 6.08 4.21
CA PHE A 25 -7.62 6.97 3.37
C PHE A 25 -8.28 8.13 4.11
N GLY A 26 -7.60 8.67 5.12
CA GLY A 26 -8.07 9.80 5.92
C GLY A 26 -8.71 9.36 7.24
N GLY A 27 -8.77 10.30 8.18
CA GLY A 27 -9.42 10.12 9.47
C GLY A 27 -8.46 10.09 10.67
N LYS A 28 -8.87 9.42 11.74
CA LYS A 28 -8.21 9.47 13.07
C LYS A 28 -7.13 8.41 13.27
N TYR A 29 -7.35 7.18 12.80
CA TYR A 29 -6.56 6.01 13.19
C TYR A 29 -5.28 5.83 12.36
N PHE A 30 -4.36 6.80 12.45
CA PHE A 30 -3.04 6.66 11.82
C PHE A 30 -2.12 5.69 12.58
N CYS A 31 -2.22 5.70 13.91
CA CYS A 31 -1.52 4.76 14.80
C CYS A 31 -2.55 4.07 15.72
N HIS A 32 -2.37 2.77 15.97
CA HIS A 32 -3.10 2.08 17.02
C HIS A 32 -2.66 2.58 18.40
N ASP A 33 -1.35 2.64 18.61
CA ASP A 33 -0.71 3.19 19.80
C ASP A 33 0.72 3.68 19.48
N VAL A 34 1.43 4.17 20.50
CA VAL A 34 2.81 4.65 20.39
C VAL A 34 3.65 4.06 21.53
N ARG A 35 4.92 3.79 21.24
CA ARG A 35 5.93 3.43 22.26
C ARG A 35 7.14 4.38 22.16
N VAL A 36 7.55 4.97 23.29
CA VAL A 36 8.70 5.88 23.35
C VAL A 36 9.69 5.37 24.39
N VAL A 37 10.92 5.08 23.95
CA VAL A 37 12.01 4.62 24.82
C VAL A 37 13.12 5.66 24.83
N ARG A 38 13.44 6.17 26.01
CA ARG A 38 14.56 7.09 26.24
C ARG A 38 15.80 6.29 26.61
N LEU A 39 16.91 6.59 25.95
CA LEU A 39 18.20 5.95 26.18
C LEU A 39 19.25 6.97 26.67
N PRO A 40 20.24 6.55 27.46
CA PRO A 40 21.41 7.39 27.71
C PRO A 40 22.15 7.64 26.39
N ARG A 41 22.88 8.75 26.33
CA ARG A 41 23.64 9.14 25.14
C ARG A 41 24.95 9.80 25.54
N HIS A 42 25.94 9.74 24.67
CA HIS A 42 27.13 10.59 24.78
C HIS A 42 26.74 12.06 24.60
N GLY A 43 27.47 13.00 25.23
CA GLY A 43 27.13 14.44 25.19
C GLY A 43 27.01 15.00 23.77
N ALA A 44 27.90 14.56 22.87
CA ALA A 44 27.96 14.96 21.46
C ALA A 44 27.08 14.13 20.51
N SER A 45 26.22 13.24 21.00
CA SER A 45 25.39 12.38 20.15
C SER A 45 23.96 12.32 20.67
N CYS A 46 22.98 12.25 19.76
CA CYS A 46 21.58 12.07 20.10
C CYS A 46 20.86 11.30 18.97
N PRO A 47 21.12 9.99 18.83
CA PRO A 47 20.46 9.19 17.81
C PRO A 47 18.95 9.10 18.12
N VAL A 48 18.12 9.19 17.09
CA VAL A 48 16.67 9.04 17.17
C VAL A 48 16.26 7.96 16.19
N GLY A 49 15.56 6.93 16.68
CA GLY A 49 14.97 5.87 15.87
C GLY A 49 13.46 6.00 15.86
N ILE A 50 12.86 5.86 14.68
CA ILE A 50 11.40 5.81 14.50
C ILE A 50 11.11 4.59 13.63
N GLY A 51 10.15 3.78 14.03
CA GLY A 51 9.72 2.59 13.32
C GLY A 51 8.25 2.31 13.56
N VAL A 52 7.68 1.43 12.74
CA VAL A 52 6.29 1.00 12.84
C VAL A 52 6.21 -0.51 12.71
N SER A 53 5.29 -1.13 13.43
CA SER A 53 4.71 -2.39 13.00
C SER A 53 3.49 -2.09 12.14
N CYS A 54 3.32 -2.82 11.04
CA CYS A 54 2.21 -2.58 10.12
C CYS A 54 0.99 -3.42 10.49
N SER A 55 -0.08 -3.37 9.70
CA SER A 55 -1.28 -4.22 9.91
C SER A 55 -0.96 -5.72 9.93
N ALA A 56 0.17 -6.13 9.36
CA ALA A 56 0.70 -7.48 9.52
C ALA A 56 1.67 -7.54 10.72
N ASP A 57 1.17 -7.17 11.91
CA ASP A 57 1.89 -7.19 13.19
C ASP A 57 2.15 -8.64 13.62
N ARG A 58 3.41 -9.08 13.52
CA ARG A 58 3.76 -10.51 13.56
C ARG A 58 5.04 -10.72 14.36
N GLN A 59 4.87 -11.01 15.64
CA GLN A 59 5.91 -11.44 16.57
C GLN A 59 5.37 -12.59 17.41
N ILE A 60 6.27 -13.47 17.84
CA ILE A 60 5.96 -14.51 18.83
C ILE A 60 7.15 -14.63 19.77
N LYS A 61 6.92 -14.47 21.08
CA LYS A 61 7.94 -14.78 22.08
C LYS A 61 8.02 -16.29 22.27
N ALA A 62 9.21 -16.77 22.59
CA ALA A 62 9.46 -18.15 22.94
C ALA A 62 10.40 -18.22 24.14
N LYS A 63 10.29 -19.29 24.93
CA LYS A 63 11.27 -19.63 25.96
C LYS A 63 11.44 -21.14 26.03
N ILE A 64 12.64 -21.56 26.42
CA ILE A 64 12.97 -22.95 26.72
C ILE A 64 13.34 -23.00 28.19
N THR A 65 12.72 -23.89 28.95
CA THR A 65 13.03 -24.15 30.36
C THR A 65 13.28 -25.64 30.57
N GLU A 66 13.58 -26.05 31.79
CA GLU A 66 13.64 -27.48 32.16
C GLU A 66 12.32 -28.22 31.90
N ASP A 67 11.19 -27.50 31.91
CA ASP A 67 9.85 -28.04 31.66
C ASP A 67 9.50 -28.18 30.16
N GLY A 68 10.36 -27.70 29.25
CA GLY A 68 10.17 -27.85 27.81
C GLY A 68 10.21 -26.54 27.00
N VAL A 69 9.54 -26.54 25.85
CA VAL A 69 9.51 -25.44 24.88
C VAL A 69 8.16 -24.72 24.93
N PHE A 70 8.19 -23.41 25.13
CA PHE A 70 7.00 -22.58 25.27
C PHE A 70 6.97 -21.50 24.20
N LEU A 71 5.81 -21.31 23.60
CA LEU A 71 5.51 -20.25 22.65
C LEU A 71 4.44 -19.32 23.24
N GLU A 72 4.51 -18.04 22.90
CA GLU A 72 3.47 -17.06 23.18
C GLU A 72 2.16 -17.48 22.51
N LYS A 73 1.09 -17.56 23.31
CA LYS A 73 -0.24 -17.88 22.81
C LYS A 73 -0.80 -16.66 22.08
N LEU A 74 -1.08 -16.83 20.79
CA LEU A 74 -1.81 -15.85 19.98
C LEU A 74 -3.32 -16.08 20.09
N GLU A 75 -4.10 -15.14 19.58
CA GLU A 75 -5.54 -15.32 19.42
C GLU A 75 -5.85 -16.30 18.29
N GLU A 76 -6.69 -17.29 18.57
CA GLU A 76 -7.17 -18.27 17.58
C GLU A 76 -8.60 -17.96 17.12
N ASP A 77 -9.43 -17.37 17.99
CA ASP A 77 -10.77 -16.90 17.65
C ASP A 77 -10.77 -15.38 17.45
N VAL A 78 -10.39 -14.97 16.24
CA VAL A 78 -10.43 -13.56 15.83
C VAL A 78 -11.85 -13.06 15.54
N SER A 79 -12.82 -13.96 15.38
CA SER A 79 -14.19 -13.61 14.96
C SER A 79 -14.92 -12.77 16.01
N LYS A 80 -14.60 -12.95 17.29
CA LYS A 80 -15.13 -12.15 18.40
C LYS A 80 -14.84 -10.65 18.35
N TYR A 81 -13.87 -10.23 17.53
CA TYR A 81 -13.55 -8.81 17.32
C TYR A 81 -14.28 -8.20 16.12
N LEU A 82 -15.06 -8.99 15.37
CA LEU A 82 -15.88 -8.48 14.28
C LEU A 82 -17.09 -7.74 14.87
N PRO A 83 -17.28 -6.46 14.53
CA PRO A 83 -18.54 -5.79 14.85
C PRO A 83 -19.68 -6.42 14.06
N GLU A 84 -20.89 -6.41 14.62
CA GLU A 84 -22.10 -6.74 13.87
C GLU A 84 -22.24 -5.76 12.70
N PRO A 85 -22.37 -6.24 11.46
CA PRO A 85 -22.47 -5.36 10.31
C PRO A 85 -23.76 -4.55 10.40
N SER A 86 -23.65 -3.22 10.38
CA SER A 86 -24.80 -2.33 10.21
C SER A 86 -24.79 -1.77 8.79
N ASP A 87 -25.98 -1.63 8.18
CA ASP A 87 -26.13 -1.04 6.85
C ASP A 87 -25.64 0.43 6.83
N ASP A 88 -25.62 1.10 7.99
CA ASP A 88 -25.14 2.48 8.16
C ASP A 88 -23.61 2.62 8.04
N ASP A 89 -22.83 1.52 8.12
CA ASP A 89 -21.36 1.53 8.04
C ASP A 89 -20.82 1.42 6.60
N LEU A 90 -21.67 1.13 5.62
CA LEU A 90 -21.29 0.92 4.23
C LEU A 90 -21.59 2.17 3.41
N SER A 91 -20.56 2.92 2.98
CA SER A 91 -20.81 4.11 2.15
C SER A 91 -21.55 3.75 0.85
N ASP A 92 -22.67 4.42 0.60
CA ASP A 92 -23.66 4.05 -0.44
C ASP A 92 -23.18 4.12 -1.89
N HIS A 93 -22.02 4.75 -2.16
CA HIS A 93 -21.56 5.01 -3.52
C HIS A 93 -20.17 4.44 -3.80
N VAL A 94 -20.18 3.33 -4.57
CA VAL A 94 -19.01 2.73 -5.22
C VAL A 94 -19.23 2.81 -6.73
N VAL A 95 -18.26 3.37 -7.45
CA VAL A 95 -18.29 3.35 -8.92
C VAL A 95 -17.75 2.02 -9.39
N LYS A 96 -18.57 1.26 -10.13
CA LYS A 96 -18.16 -0.01 -10.73
C LYS A 96 -17.55 0.24 -12.09
N ILE A 97 -16.34 -0.27 -12.34
CA ILE A 97 -15.64 -0.15 -13.62
C ILE A 97 -15.30 -1.57 -14.10
N ASN A 98 -15.85 -1.95 -15.25
CA ASN A 98 -15.45 -3.16 -15.96
C ASN A 98 -14.41 -2.81 -17.03
N MET A 99 -13.15 -3.17 -16.79
CA MET A 99 -12.01 -2.83 -17.62
C MET A 99 -11.91 -3.70 -18.87
N ASP A 100 -12.50 -4.91 -18.89
CA ASP A 100 -12.45 -5.79 -20.07
C ASP A 100 -13.32 -5.27 -21.22
N CYS A 101 -14.22 -4.32 -20.95
CA CYS A 101 -15.06 -3.67 -21.95
C CYS A 101 -14.50 -2.34 -22.45
N LEU A 102 -13.31 -1.93 -21.98
CA LEU A 102 -12.73 -0.62 -22.25
C LEU A 102 -11.31 -0.75 -22.81
N THR A 103 -11.01 0.00 -23.85
CA THR A 103 -9.63 0.31 -24.21
C THR A 103 -8.97 1.18 -23.13
N MET A 104 -7.63 1.26 -23.13
CA MET A 104 -6.92 2.12 -22.17
C MET A 104 -7.33 3.60 -22.29
N ASP A 105 -7.64 4.08 -23.50
CA ASP A 105 -8.12 5.46 -23.70
C ASP A 105 -9.52 5.67 -23.14
N GLU A 106 -10.45 4.73 -23.36
CA GLU A 106 -11.79 4.77 -22.76
C GLU A 106 -11.73 4.67 -21.24
N LEU A 107 -10.84 3.85 -20.69
CA LEU A 107 -10.64 3.74 -19.25
C LEU A 107 -10.14 5.06 -18.65
N LYS A 108 -9.17 5.73 -19.29
CA LYS A 108 -8.72 7.07 -18.86
C LYS A 108 -9.86 8.08 -18.91
N GLN A 109 -10.65 8.07 -19.98
CA GLN A 109 -11.81 8.97 -20.11
C GLN A 109 -12.85 8.69 -19.01
N GLU A 110 -13.13 7.43 -18.71
CA GLU A 110 -14.04 7.04 -17.64
C GLU A 110 -13.55 7.52 -16.27
N LEU A 111 -12.29 7.24 -15.94
CA LEU A 111 -11.68 7.67 -14.68
C LEU A 111 -11.63 9.20 -14.53
N SER A 112 -11.48 9.94 -15.64
CA SER A 112 -11.45 11.40 -15.63
C SER A 112 -12.75 12.06 -15.16
N LYS A 113 -13.87 11.34 -15.19
CA LYS A 113 -15.18 11.84 -14.74
C LYS A 113 -15.28 12.00 -13.22
N TYR A 114 -14.35 11.41 -12.48
CA TYR A 114 -14.41 11.30 -11.03
C TYR A 114 -13.27 12.07 -10.34
N PRO A 115 -13.57 12.81 -9.24
CA PRO A 115 -12.52 13.45 -8.46
C PRO A 115 -11.70 12.43 -7.67
N VAL A 116 -10.52 12.85 -7.20
CA VAL A 116 -9.74 12.07 -6.22
C VAL A 116 -10.57 11.76 -4.98
N ARG A 117 -10.26 10.64 -4.31
CA ARG A 117 -11.01 10.06 -3.18
C ARG A 117 -12.31 9.34 -3.56
N THR A 118 -12.69 9.29 -4.84
CA THR A 118 -13.79 8.44 -5.31
C THR A 118 -13.45 6.96 -5.13
N ARG A 119 -14.36 6.20 -4.51
CA ARG A 119 -14.21 4.75 -4.30
C ARG A 119 -14.62 3.98 -5.54
N LEU A 120 -13.74 3.11 -6.03
CA LEU A 120 -13.94 2.31 -7.24
C LEU A 120 -14.03 0.81 -6.89
N SER A 121 -14.80 0.06 -7.68
CA SER A 121 -14.80 -1.40 -7.73
C SER A 121 -14.43 -1.82 -9.14
N LEU A 122 -13.25 -2.42 -9.28
CA LEU A 122 -12.69 -2.79 -10.57
C LEU A 122 -13.01 -4.26 -10.88
N THR A 123 -13.41 -4.53 -12.11
CA THR A 123 -13.55 -5.88 -12.68
C THR A 123 -12.76 -5.95 -13.97
N GLY A 124 -12.07 -7.06 -14.22
CA GLY A 124 -11.37 -7.32 -15.47
C GLY A 124 -9.89 -7.63 -15.30
N THR A 125 -9.17 -7.57 -16.41
CA THR A 125 -7.78 -8.01 -16.52
C THR A 125 -6.80 -6.97 -15.98
N ILE A 126 -5.81 -7.42 -15.20
CA ILE A 126 -4.75 -6.58 -14.66
C ILE A 126 -3.38 -7.21 -14.95
N VAL A 127 -2.38 -6.38 -15.25
CA VAL A 127 -0.98 -6.83 -15.35
C VAL A 127 -0.30 -6.62 -14.02
N VAL A 128 0.38 -7.66 -13.52
CA VAL A 128 1.14 -7.55 -12.26
C VAL A 128 2.61 -7.32 -12.54
N ALA A 129 3.15 -6.20 -12.08
CA ALA A 129 4.57 -5.90 -12.19
C ALA A 129 5.03 -5.05 -10.99
N ARG A 130 6.25 -5.31 -10.51
CA ARG A 130 6.89 -4.53 -9.45
C ARG A 130 8.38 -4.33 -9.75
N ASP A 131 9.16 -3.97 -8.73
CA ASP A 131 10.55 -3.49 -8.77
C ASP A 131 11.41 -4.07 -9.94
N ILE A 132 11.65 -5.38 -9.98
CA ILE A 132 12.51 -6.01 -11.01
C ILE A 132 11.89 -5.94 -12.41
N ALA A 133 10.58 -6.14 -12.52
CA ALA A 133 9.88 -6.06 -13.81
C ALA A 133 9.92 -4.63 -14.36
N HIS A 134 9.77 -3.62 -13.50
CA HIS A 134 9.88 -2.22 -13.89
C HIS A 134 11.30 -1.89 -14.37
N ALA A 135 12.34 -2.32 -13.65
CA ALA A 135 13.72 -2.12 -14.08
C ALA A 135 13.99 -2.74 -15.48
N LYS A 136 13.46 -3.95 -15.75
CA LYS A 136 13.59 -4.58 -17.07
C LYS A 136 12.79 -3.87 -18.16
N MET A 137 11.59 -3.37 -17.86
CA MET A 137 10.79 -2.60 -18.82
C MET A 137 11.47 -1.26 -19.15
N LEU A 138 12.10 -0.60 -18.17
CA LEU A 138 12.88 0.61 -18.42
C LEU A 138 14.08 0.32 -19.31
N ALA A 139 14.84 -0.74 -19.02
CA ALA A 139 15.98 -1.14 -19.86
C ALA A 139 15.57 -1.41 -21.32
N LYS A 140 14.38 -1.98 -21.56
CA LYS A 140 13.81 -2.16 -22.91
C LYS A 140 13.47 -0.84 -23.59
N ILE A 141 12.96 0.15 -22.86
CA ILE A 141 12.72 1.49 -23.40
C ILE A 141 14.06 2.12 -23.80
N GLU A 142 15.07 2.03 -22.93
CA GLU A 142 16.40 2.59 -23.14
C GLU A 142 17.17 1.90 -24.28
N SER A 143 16.94 0.60 -24.52
CA SER A 143 17.51 -0.14 -25.65
C SER A 143 16.77 0.08 -26.98
N GLY A 144 15.68 0.86 -26.99
CA GLY A 144 14.87 1.12 -28.18
C GLY A 144 13.87 0.00 -28.53
N GLU A 145 13.78 -1.06 -27.73
CA GLU A 145 12.75 -2.12 -27.87
C GLU A 145 11.34 -1.62 -27.49
N GLY A 146 11.27 -0.53 -26.73
CA GLY A 146 10.02 0.09 -26.28
C GLY A 146 9.36 -0.65 -25.12
N LEU A 147 8.20 -0.13 -24.70
CA LEU A 147 7.42 -0.72 -23.61
C LEU A 147 6.61 -1.93 -24.12
N PRO A 148 6.56 -3.06 -23.39
CA PRO A 148 5.77 -4.22 -23.79
C PRO A 148 4.27 -3.91 -23.93
N GLN A 149 3.62 -4.56 -24.90
CA GLN A 149 2.22 -4.27 -25.24
C GLN A 149 1.25 -4.47 -24.07
N TYR A 150 1.45 -5.53 -23.27
CA TYR A 150 0.62 -5.78 -22.08
C TYR A 150 0.64 -4.62 -21.06
N ALA A 151 1.71 -3.82 -21.01
CA ALA A 151 1.83 -2.68 -20.10
C ALA A 151 1.19 -1.41 -20.68
N LYS A 152 0.78 -1.43 -21.95
CA LYS A 152 0.03 -0.37 -22.63
C LYS A 152 -1.47 -0.64 -22.57
N ASP A 153 -1.86 -1.91 -22.73
CA ASP A 153 -3.26 -2.30 -22.87
C ASP A 153 -3.98 -2.48 -21.53
N HIS A 154 -3.24 -2.80 -20.46
CA HIS A 154 -3.82 -3.10 -19.14
C HIS A 154 -3.27 -2.20 -18.04
N ILE A 155 -4.03 -2.06 -16.96
CA ILE A 155 -3.55 -1.38 -15.76
C ILE A 155 -2.39 -2.18 -15.14
N ILE A 156 -1.47 -1.49 -14.48
CA ILE A 156 -0.35 -2.15 -13.79
C ILE A 156 -0.61 -2.20 -12.29
N TYR A 157 -0.84 -3.41 -11.77
CA TYR A 157 -0.96 -3.71 -10.35
C TYR A 157 0.41 -4.02 -9.74
N TYR A 158 0.83 -3.23 -8.76
CA TYR A 158 2.11 -3.44 -8.09
C TYR A 158 1.92 -4.43 -6.95
N ALA A 159 2.20 -5.70 -7.22
CA ALA A 159 2.08 -6.76 -6.23
C ALA A 159 3.06 -7.90 -6.48
N GLY A 160 3.13 -8.81 -5.51
CA GLY A 160 3.84 -10.09 -5.63
C GLY A 160 3.03 -11.12 -4.86
N PRO A 161 2.48 -12.16 -5.53
CA PRO A 161 1.60 -13.11 -4.88
C PRO A 161 2.39 -14.03 -3.93
N ALA A 162 1.74 -14.47 -2.85
CA ALA A 162 2.20 -15.63 -2.10
C ALA A 162 1.98 -16.93 -2.88
N LYS A 163 2.47 -18.05 -2.37
CA LYS A 163 2.20 -19.37 -2.95
C LYS A 163 0.69 -19.63 -2.98
N THR A 164 0.20 -20.16 -4.08
CA THR A 164 -1.20 -20.57 -4.22
C THR A 164 -1.43 -21.89 -3.48
N PRO A 165 -2.35 -21.95 -2.50
CA PRO A 165 -2.76 -23.21 -1.88
C PRO A 165 -3.42 -24.15 -2.90
N GLU A 166 -3.31 -25.46 -2.68
CA GLU A 166 -3.96 -26.46 -3.54
C GLU A 166 -5.49 -26.27 -3.54
N GLY A 167 -6.09 -26.30 -4.74
CA GLY A 167 -7.54 -26.10 -4.91
C GLY A 167 -8.02 -24.64 -4.86
N TYR A 168 -7.14 -23.66 -4.62
CA TYR A 168 -7.48 -22.23 -4.58
C TYR A 168 -7.10 -21.52 -5.88
N ALA A 169 -7.85 -20.47 -6.23
CA ALA A 169 -7.59 -19.66 -7.42
C ALA A 169 -6.33 -18.77 -7.29
N SER A 170 -6.00 -18.33 -6.06
CA SER A 170 -4.85 -17.46 -5.78
C SER A 170 -4.39 -17.64 -4.33
N GLY A 171 -3.08 -17.45 -4.10
CA GLY A 171 -2.58 -17.15 -2.76
C GLY A 171 -2.93 -15.73 -2.31
N SER A 172 -2.51 -15.34 -1.11
CA SER A 172 -2.62 -13.95 -0.64
C SER A 172 -1.90 -13.02 -1.62
N PHE A 173 -2.59 -11.97 -2.09
CA PHE A 173 -2.12 -11.15 -3.21
C PHE A 173 -2.37 -9.65 -3.02
N GLY A 174 -2.01 -9.12 -1.86
CA GLY A 174 -2.14 -7.70 -1.54
C GLY A 174 -1.16 -6.78 -2.29
N PRO A 175 -1.43 -5.45 -2.30
CA PRO A 175 -0.62 -4.46 -2.99
C PRO A 175 0.75 -4.24 -2.32
N THR A 176 1.69 -3.70 -3.09
CA THR A 176 2.99 -3.22 -2.59
C THR A 176 3.07 -1.69 -2.59
N THR A 177 4.07 -1.14 -1.89
CA THR A 177 4.26 0.32 -1.78
C THR A 177 4.49 0.96 -3.14
N ALA A 178 3.59 1.86 -3.54
CA ALA A 178 3.61 2.53 -4.84
C ALA A 178 4.85 3.40 -5.06
N GLY A 179 5.30 4.10 -4.01
CA GLY A 179 6.41 5.05 -4.05
C GLY A 179 7.72 4.49 -4.62
N ARG A 180 7.96 3.18 -4.52
CA ARG A 180 9.17 2.55 -5.07
C ARG A 180 9.21 2.54 -6.59
N MET A 181 8.05 2.69 -7.24
CA MET A 181 7.93 2.71 -8.70
C MET A 181 7.83 4.13 -9.27
N ASP A 182 7.94 5.18 -8.43
CA ASP A 182 7.75 6.58 -8.86
C ASP A 182 8.71 7.02 -9.97
N ALA A 183 9.96 6.53 -9.95
CA ALA A 183 10.97 6.88 -10.95
C ALA A 183 10.66 6.39 -12.38
N TYR A 184 9.78 5.39 -12.53
CA TYR A 184 9.46 4.80 -13.83
C TYR A 184 8.24 5.42 -14.52
N VAL A 185 7.36 6.06 -13.74
CA VAL A 185 6.01 6.43 -14.22
C VAL A 185 6.05 7.34 -15.44
N ASP A 186 6.81 8.42 -15.38
CA ASP A 186 6.87 9.40 -16.47
C ASP A 186 7.46 8.79 -17.75
N ALA A 187 8.52 7.99 -17.62
CA ALA A 187 9.14 7.30 -18.75
C ALA A 187 8.17 6.29 -19.40
N PHE A 188 7.41 5.54 -18.60
CA PHE A 188 6.47 4.55 -19.12
C PHE A 188 5.27 5.19 -19.80
N MET A 189 4.73 6.27 -19.23
CA MET A 189 3.63 7.02 -19.84
C MET A 189 4.05 7.66 -21.17
N LYS A 190 5.26 8.22 -21.24
CA LYS A 190 5.84 8.72 -22.50
C LYS A 190 6.09 7.62 -23.53
N ALA A 191 6.35 6.38 -23.07
CA ALA A 191 6.47 5.20 -23.91
C ALA A 191 5.11 4.54 -24.25
N GLY A 192 3.99 5.17 -23.88
CA GLY A 192 2.65 4.74 -24.28
C GLY A 192 1.95 3.76 -23.34
N GLY A 193 2.40 3.59 -22.09
CA GLY A 193 1.75 2.66 -21.15
C GLY A 193 1.89 3.05 -19.68
N SER A 194 1.50 2.15 -18.77
CA SER A 194 1.41 2.44 -17.33
C SER A 194 0.52 3.64 -17.01
N TYR A 195 -0.45 3.97 -17.86
CA TYR A 195 -1.35 5.11 -17.66
C TYR A 195 -2.19 4.97 -16.40
N VAL A 196 -2.62 3.75 -16.07
CA VAL A 196 -3.37 3.45 -14.85
C VAL A 196 -2.57 2.48 -14.00
N THR A 197 -2.30 2.87 -12.75
CA THR A 197 -1.50 2.08 -11.80
C THR A 197 -2.30 1.80 -10.54
N LEU A 198 -2.19 0.58 -10.00
CA LEU A 198 -2.89 0.13 -8.79
C LEU A 198 -1.85 -0.34 -7.77
N ALA A 199 -1.85 0.22 -6.56
CA ALA A 199 -0.89 -0.13 -5.51
C ALA A 199 -1.36 0.40 -4.14
N LYS A 200 -0.47 0.53 -3.14
CA LYS A 200 -0.79 1.16 -1.86
C LYS A 200 0.19 2.26 -1.47
N GLY A 201 -0.30 3.22 -0.69
CA GLY A 201 0.48 4.30 -0.07
C GLY A 201 0.54 5.57 -0.93
N ASN A 202 0.95 6.66 -0.30
CA ASN A 202 1.14 7.94 -0.97
C ASN A 202 2.36 7.92 -1.91
N ARG A 203 2.34 8.81 -2.90
CA ARG A 203 3.38 8.92 -3.95
C ARG A 203 3.97 10.32 -3.98
N SER A 204 5.11 10.46 -4.64
CA SER A 204 5.80 11.74 -4.83
C SER A 204 5.06 12.67 -5.78
N LYS A 205 5.38 13.98 -5.70
CA LYS A 205 4.87 15.01 -6.63
C LYS A 205 5.25 14.75 -8.08
N ALA A 206 6.33 14.01 -8.33
CA ALA A 206 6.76 13.65 -9.69
C ALA A 206 5.68 12.80 -10.38
N VAL A 207 5.05 11.87 -9.66
CA VAL A 207 3.95 11.06 -10.19
C VAL A 207 2.71 11.92 -10.44
N THR A 208 2.37 12.83 -9.52
CA THR A 208 1.26 13.78 -9.74
C THR A 208 1.45 14.58 -11.02
N LYS A 209 2.68 15.07 -11.27
CA LYS A 209 3.01 15.80 -12.49
C LYS A 209 2.92 14.89 -13.73
N ALA A 210 3.51 13.69 -13.68
CA ALA A 210 3.46 12.74 -14.79
C ALA A 210 2.02 12.36 -15.18
N CYS A 211 1.16 12.08 -14.19
CA CYS A 211 -0.26 11.82 -14.42
C CYS A 211 -0.95 13.02 -15.08
N LYS A 212 -0.68 14.24 -14.60
CA LYS A 212 -1.26 15.46 -15.18
C LYS A 212 -0.83 15.67 -16.63
N ASP A 213 0.44 15.47 -16.92
CA ASP A 213 1.01 15.73 -18.24
C ASP A 213 0.60 14.67 -19.28
N ASN A 214 0.32 13.43 -18.85
CA ASN A 214 0.06 12.30 -19.75
C ASN A 214 -1.37 11.72 -19.62
N GLY A 215 -2.25 12.32 -18.82
CA GLY A 215 -3.61 11.81 -18.56
C GLY A 215 -3.64 10.49 -17.77
N GLY A 216 -2.68 10.29 -16.87
CA GLY A 216 -2.54 9.07 -16.07
C GLY A 216 -3.32 9.10 -14.74
N PHE A 217 -3.52 7.92 -14.15
CA PHE A 217 -4.24 7.70 -12.90
C PHE A 217 -3.47 6.75 -11.97
N TYR A 218 -3.54 7.05 -10.67
CA TYR A 218 -3.08 6.16 -9.61
C TYR A 218 -4.26 5.81 -8.71
N LEU A 219 -4.51 4.51 -8.57
CA LEU A 219 -5.54 3.91 -7.75
C LEU A 219 -4.85 3.30 -6.51
N GLY A 220 -5.24 3.78 -5.33
CA GLY A 220 -4.69 3.36 -4.05
C GLY A 220 -5.61 2.39 -3.33
#